data_AF-A0AAD8UI16-F1
#
_entry.id   AF-A0AAD8UI16-F1
#
_cell.length_a   1.000
_cell.length_b   1.000
_cell.length_c   1.000
_cell.angle_alpha   90.00
_cell.angle_beta   90.00
_cell.angle_gamma   90.00
#
_symmetry.space_group_name_H-M   'P 1'
#
loop_
_entity.id
_entity.type
_entity.pdbx_description
1 polymer ?
#
loop_
_entity_poly.entity_id
_entity_poly.type
_entity_poly.pdbx_seq_one_letter_code
_entity_poly.pdbx_strand_id
1 'polypeptide(L)'
;MKSSIVLAATGAVLAMGAAIDPRAMETVLDITYVTVTVTEGVPIETPAATPSSSLPPKVEETPAPAPVFSTITTKRRSRTPKASTTPTPTPTPTPTPTPTPTPEPVVEQPVVSEPAASSSAAPVASVVETTQSTPSTAATVSDLQTAAIDAHNIHRTNHSAPALTWDADLASYALITAKTCVFEHDMTTGGGGYGQNLAMWGATGSENLGEAKAAQRAITEQWYNGELNLYTGYGQASPDMTNFLQWGHFSQLVWVDTTKVGCGVYYCAAGTLSSIGSWYTVCNYKSQGNVIGSFDKNVLPPGNAATVNVA
;
A
#
# COMPACT_ATOMS: atom_id res chain seq x y z
N MET A 1 21.04 -47.87 -59.74
CA MET A 1 21.60 -48.42 -58.48
C MET A 1 22.06 -47.24 -57.63
N LYS A 2 21.15 -46.54 -56.95
CA LYS A 2 20.88 -46.63 -55.50
C LYS A 2 22.16 -46.65 -54.65
N SER A 3 22.58 -45.48 -54.18
CA SER A 3 23.59 -45.33 -53.12
C SER A 3 22.88 -45.28 -51.76
N SER A 4 23.25 -46.18 -50.86
CA SER A 4 22.74 -46.25 -49.48
C SER A 4 23.90 -46.10 -48.50
N ILE A 5 23.86 -45.00 -47.75
CA ILE A 5 23.99 -44.87 -46.29
C ILE A 5 24.65 -46.05 -45.55
N VAL A 6 25.71 -45.78 -44.77
CA VAL A 6 25.78 -45.93 -43.29
C VAL A 6 27.13 -45.34 -42.84
N LEU A 7 27.12 -44.26 -42.05
CA LEU A 7 28.25 -43.86 -41.21
C LEU A 7 27.74 -43.36 -39.85
N ALA A 8 28.46 -43.79 -38.81
CA ALA A 8 28.51 -43.25 -37.45
C ALA A 8 27.31 -43.54 -36.52
N ALA A 9 27.39 -44.69 -35.85
CA ALA A 9 26.83 -44.88 -34.52
C ALA A 9 27.80 -44.29 -33.48
N THR A 10 27.41 -43.20 -32.83
CA THR A 10 28.05 -42.72 -31.60
C THR A 10 27.05 -41.94 -30.74
N GLY A 11 26.79 -42.46 -29.54
CA GLY A 11 26.55 -41.68 -28.31
C GLY A 11 25.20 -40.98 -28.14
N ALA A 12 24.19 -41.70 -27.68
CA ALA A 12 23.09 -41.12 -26.91
C ALA A 12 22.95 -41.88 -25.59
N VAL A 13 23.68 -41.46 -24.57
CA VAL A 13 23.36 -41.81 -23.19
C VAL A 13 22.20 -40.90 -22.78
N LEU A 14 21.01 -41.46 -22.70
CA LEU A 14 19.85 -40.82 -22.08
C LEU A 14 20.17 -40.53 -20.61
N ALA A 15 20.39 -39.27 -20.27
CA ALA A 15 20.19 -38.79 -18.92
C ALA A 15 18.67 -38.69 -18.69
N MET A 16 18.07 -39.76 -18.16
CA MET A 16 16.75 -39.65 -17.54
C MET A 16 16.92 -38.85 -16.24
N GLY A 17 16.74 -37.53 -16.31
CA GLY A 17 16.52 -36.74 -15.11
C GLY A 17 15.20 -37.18 -14.48
N ALA A 18 15.27 -37.85 -13.33
CA ALA A 18 14.08 -38.09 -12.52
C ALA A 18 13.44 -36.74 -12.18
N ALA A 19 12.12 -36.64 -12.29
CA ALA A 19 11.37 -35.48 -11.85
C ALA A 19 11.71 -35.21 -10.37
N ILE A 20 12.17 -34.01 -10.06
CA ILE A 20 12.40 -33.57 -8.69
C ILE A 20 11.01 -33.38 -8.08
N ASP A 21 10.63 -34.23 -7.13
CA ASP A 21 9.39 -34.06 -6.36
C ASP A 21 9.37 -32.66 -5.74
N PRO A 22 8.26 -31.90 -5.85
CA PRO A 22 8.15 -30.60 -5.22
C PRO A 22 8.35 -30.78 -3.72
N ARG A 23 9.38 -30.13 -3.16
CA ARG A 23 9.61 -30.12 -1.72
C ARG A 23 8.39 -29.52 -1.05
N ALA A 24 7.66 -30.34 -0.30
CA ALA A 24 6.62 -29.86 0.59
C ALA A 24 7.28 -28.96 1.64
N MET A 25 6.95 -27.68 1.64
CA MET A 25 7.29 -26.82 2.77
C MET A 25 6.31 -27.12 3.90
N GLU A 26 6.79 -27.77 4.96
CA GLU A 26 6.07 -27.83 6.23
C GLU A 26 6.26 -26.50 6.95
N THR A 27 5.20 -25.71 7.03
CA THR A 27 5.14 -24.55 7.92
C THR A 27 4.87 -25.05 9.34
N VAL A 28 5.90 -25.11 10.16
CA VAL A 28 5.76 -25.39 11.60
C VAL A 28 5.46 -24.07 12.31
N LEU A 29 4.26 -23.93 12.88
CA LEU A 29 3.87 -22.78 13.69
C LEU A 29 4.09 -23.10 15.18
N ASP A 30 5.11 -22.51 15.78
CA ASP A 30 5.30 -22.54 17.23
C ASP A 30 4.52 -21.38 17.87
N ILE A 31 3.29 -21.67 18.29
CA ILE A 31 2.44 -20.69 18.99
C ILE A 31 2.66 -20.84 20.50
N THR A 32 3.30 -19.85 21.12
CA THR A 32 3.48 -19.77 22.57
C THR A 32 2.41 -18.86 23.17
N TYR A 33 1.55 -19.40 24.03
CA TYR A 33 0.59 -18.61 24.80
C TYR A 33 1.15 -18.31 26.18
N VAL A 34 1.30 -17.03 26.52
CA VAL A 34 1.68 -16.58 27.86
C VAL A 34 0.46 -15.95 28.53
N THR A 35 -0.11 -16.64 29.52
CA THR A 35 -1.21 -16.12 30.33
C THR A 35 -0.63 -15.42 31.55
N VAL A 36 -0.79 -14.11 31.63
CA VAL A 36 -0.43 -13.32 32.82
C VAL A 36 -1.69 -13.08 33.65
N THR A 37 -1.81 -13.75 34.79
CA THR A 37 -2.82 -13.43 35.81
C THR A 37 -2.33 -12.29 36.68
N VAL A 38 -2.95 -11.12 36.56
CA VAL A 38 -2.77 -9.99 37.50
C VAL A 38 -3.79 -10.14 38.61
N THR A 39 -3.34 -10.33 39.85
CA THR A 39 -4.20 -10.33 41.03
C THR A 39 -4.12 -8.94 41.66
N GLU A 40 -5.21 -8.17 41.62
CA GLU A 40 -5.33 -6.94 42.43
C GLU A 40 -5.66 -7.30 43.88
N GLY A 41 -4.98 -6.65 44.83
CA GLY A 41 -5.45 -6.52 46.21
C GLY A 41 -4.70 -7.33 47.26
N VAL A 42 -3.54 -6.82 47.70
CA VAL A 42 -3.14 -6.94 49.11
C VAL A 42 -2.74 -5.54 49.59
N PRO A 43 -3.47 -4.93 50.54
CA PRO A 43 -3.03 -3.67 51.14
C PRO A 43 -1.80 -3.95 52.00
N ILE A 44 -0.69 -3.29 51.66
CA ILE A 44 0.54 -3.32 52.46
C ILE A 44 0.34 -2.33 53.60
N GLU A 45 0.27 -2.84 54.84
CA GLU A 45 0.34 -2.01 56.03
C GLU A 45 1.68 -1.27 56.08
N THR A 46 1.61 0.03 56.27
CA THR A 46 2.75 0.94 56.43
C THR A 46 3.56 0.59 57.69
N PRO A 47 4.84 0.22 57.61
CA PRO A 47 5.67 0.12 58.81
C PRO A 47 6.24 1.50 59.17
N ALA A 48 6.11 1.85 60.44
CA ALA A 48 6.67 3.04 61.05
C ALA A 48 8.21 3.11 60.92
N ALA A 49 8.73 4.33 60.78
CA ALA A 49 10.15 4.61 60.63
C ALA A 49 10.92 4.49 61.95
N THR A 50 12.05 3.77 61.96
CA THR A 50 13.20 3.97 62.87
C THR A 50 14.46 3.24 62.33
N PRO A 51 15.68 3.54 62.81
CA PRO A 51 16.67 4.28 62.03
C PRO A 51 17.83 3.42 61.48
N SER A 52 18.56 4.06 60.56
CA SER A 52 19.78 3.65 59.87
C SER A 52 20.74 2.77 60.68
N SER A 53 21.08 1.60 60.11
CA SER A 53 22.27 0.83 60.46
C SER A 53 22.98 0.43 59.17
N SER A 54 24.24 0.80 59.09
CA SER A 54 25.16 0.58 57.97
C SER A 54 25.58 -0.89 57.89
N LEU A 55 25.26 -1.57 56.79
CA LEU A 55 26.02 -2.66 56.14
C LEU A 55 25.24 -3.13 54.88
N PRO A 56 25.89 -3.36 53.73
CA PRO A 56 25.20 -3.82 52.53
C PRO A 56 24.82 -5.32 52.65
N PRO A 57 23.60 -5.74 52.25
CA PRO A 57 23.25 -7.15 52.22
C PRO A 57 23.92 -7.85 51.02
N LYS A 58 24.52 -9.01 51.29
CA LYS A 58 25.04 -9.95 50.30
C LYS A 58 23.86 -10.60 49.59
N VAL A 59 23.71 -10.35 48.28
CA VAL A 59 22.71 -10.98 47.43
C VAL A 59 23.19 -12.39 47.11
N GLU A 60 22.49 -13.39 47.65
CA GLU A 60 22.67 -14.79 47.28
C GLU A 60 21.61 -15.12 46.21
N GLU A 61 22.07 -15.28 44.96
CA GLU A 61 21.21 -15.68 43.84
C GLU A 61 20.80 -17.15 44.01
N THR A 62 19.57 -17.39 44.41
CA THR A 62 18.95 -18.72 44.29
C THR A 62 18.60 -18.96 42.82
N PRO A 63 19.11 -20.02 42.16
CA PRO A 63 18.77 -20.30 40.77
C PRO A 63 17.29 -20.69 40.65
N ALA A 64 16.61 -20.11 39.66
CA ALA A 64 15.22 -20.45 39.34
C ALA A 64 15.12 -21.94 38.92
N PRO A 65 14.08 -22.67 39.35
CA PRO A 65 13.89 -24.07 38.97
C PRO A 65 13.63 -24.19 37.46
N ALA A 66 14.24 -25.20 36.83
CA ALA A 66 14.11 -25.46 35.41
C ALA A 66 12.66 -25.85 35.03
N PRO A 67 12.15 -25.39 33.87
CA PRO A 67 10.80 -25.72 33.42
C PRO A 67 10.69 -27.21 33.08
N VAL A 68 9.62 -27.84 33.56
CA VAL A 68 9.27 -29.23 33.23
C VAL A 68 8.30 -29.22 32.05
N PHE A 69 8.70 -29.83 30.94
CA PHE A 69 7.86 -29.95 29.74
C PHE A 69 7.09 -31.28 29.75
N SER A 70 5.79 -31.22 29.49
CA SER A 70 4.95 -32.40 29.25
C SER A 70 4.34 -32.29 27.85
N THR A 71 4.75 -33.19 26.96
CA THR A 71 4.31 -33.21 25.56
C THR A 71 3.01 -33.98 25.43
N ILE A 72 1.91 -33.32 25.02
CA ILE A 72 0.66 -33.98 24.65
C ILE A 72 0.61 -34.10 23.12
N THR A 73 0.82 -35.32 22.61
CA THR A 73 0.72 -35.63 21.17
C THR A 73 -0.72 -35.94 20.79
N THR A 74 -1.42 -35.02 20.14
CA THR A 74 -2.72 -35.30 19.50
C THR A 74 -2.53 -35.69 18.04
N LYS A 75 -2.68 -36.98 17.73
CA LYS A 75 -2.74 -37.47 16.33
C LYS A 75 -4.05 -37.05 15.69
N ARG A 76 -4.00 -36.17 14.67
CA ARG A 76 -5.16 -35.84 13.83
C ARG A 76 -5.26 -36.82 12.65
N ARG A 77 -6.44 -37.41 12.47
CA ARG A 77 -6.76 -38.43 11.45
C ARG A 77 -6.93 -37.77 10.07
N SER A 78 -6.17 -38.22 9.08
CA SER A 78 -6.28 -37.84 7.66
C SER A 78 -7.62 -38.28 7.08
N ARG A 79 -8.33 -37.38 6.38
CA ARG A 79 -9.50 -37.71 5.54
C ARG A 79 -9.07 -37.67 4.08
N THR A 80 -9.27 -38.77 3.37
CA THR A 80 -9.06 -38.93 1.93
C THR A 80 -10.03 -38.07 1.11
N PRO A 81 -9.62 -37.50 -0.05
CA PRO A 81 -10.52 -36.78 -0.94
C PRO A 81 -11.40 -37.75 -1.73
N LYS A 82 -12.70 -37.43 -1.83
CA LYS A 82 -13.68 -38.15 -2.66
C LYS A 82 -13.65 -37.62 -4.10
N ALA A 83 -13.84 -38.54 -5.04
CA ALA A 83 -13.73 -38.35 -6.49
C ALA A 83 -14.64 -37.25 -7.08
N SER A 84 -14.08 -36.62 -8.12
CA SER A 84 -14.60 -35.58 -9.02
C SER A 84 -15.95 -35.93 -9.66
N THR A 85 -16.92 -35.03 -9.56
CA THR A 85 -18.16 -35.03 -10.35
C THR A 85 -18.04 -34.08 -11.53
N THR A 86 -18.38 -34.58 -12.72
CA THR A 86 -18.45 -33.91 -14.03
C THR A 86 -19.19 -32.55 -13.99
N PRO A 87 -18.70 -31.50 -14.66
CA PRO A 87 -19.40 -30.22 -14.75
C PRO A 87 -20.60 -30.29 -15.72
N THR A 88 -21.73 -29.74 -15.28
CA THR A 88 -22.93 -29.47 -16.08
C THR A 88 -22.66 -28.29 -17.04
N PRO A 89 -23.13 -28.32 -18.31
CA PRO A 89 -22.90 -27.20 -19.24
C PRO A 89 -23.64 -25.93 -18.80
N THR A 90 -22.92 -24.82 -18.76
CA THR A 90 -23.41 -23.46 -18.52
C THR A 90 -24.29 -22.99 -19.69
N PRO A 91 -25.45 -22.35 -19.45
CA PRO A 91 -26.25 -21.78 -20.52
C PRO A 91 -25.56 -20.55 -21.15
N THR A 92 -25.53 -20.51 -22.48
CA THR A 92 -25.02 -19.42 -23.32
C THR A 92 -25.75 -18.10 -23.03
N PRO A 93 -25.04 -16.96 -22.84
CA PRO A 93 -25.70 -15.67 -22.69
C PRO A 93 -26.33 -15.20 -24.01
N THR A 94 -27.60 -14.81 -23.94
CA THR A 94 -28.34 -14.14 -25.02
C THR A 94 -27.71 -12.77 -25.32
N PRO A 95 -27.53 -12.37 -26.60
CA PRO A 95 -26.94 -11.07 -26.93
C PRO A 95 -27.86 -9.92 -26.48
N THR A 96 -27.29 -8.99 -25.73
CA THR A 96 -27.89 -7.70 -25.36
C THR A 96 -28.06 -6.83 -26.63
N PRO A 97 -29.22 -6.17 -26.84
CA PRO A 97 -29.41 -5.31 -28.00
C PRO A 97 -28.50 -4.06 -27.92
N THR A 98 -27.83 -3.78 -29.04
CA THR A 98 -26.99 -2.60 -29.27
C THR A 98 -27.80 -1.30 -29.10
N PRO A 99 -27.34 -0.30 -28.33
CA PRO A 99 -28.01 0.99 -28.27
C PRO A 99 -27.87 1.76 -29.59
N THR A 100 -28.99 2.31 -30.05
CA THR A 100 -29.12 3.22 -31.19
C THR A 100 -28.32 4.51 -30.94
N PRO A 101 -27.54 5.05 -31.91
CA PRO A 101 -26.81 6.29 -31.71
C PRO A 101 -27.77 7.48 -31.58
N THR A 102 -27.55 8.28 -30.54
CA THR A 102 -28.11 9.62 -30.35
C THR A 102 -27.58 10.58 -31.42
N PRO A 103 -28.41 11.41 -32.09
CA PRO A 103 -27.92 12.35 -33.08
C PRO A 103 -27.08 13.47 -32.43
N GLU A 104 -25.95 13.81 -33.08
CA GLU A 104 -25.06 14.92 -32.71
C GLU A 104 -25.75 16.29 -32.84
N PRO A 105 -25.39 17.28 -32.00
CA PRO A 105 -25.89 18.64 -32.12
C PRO A 105 -25.22 19.38 -33.28
N VAL A 106 -26.05 20.05 -34.09
CA VAL A 106 -25.64 20.94 -35.18
C VAL A 106 -24.90 22.15 -34.61
N VAL A 107 -23.61 22.28 -34.90
CA VAL A 107 -22.81 23.46 -34.61
C VAL A 107 -22.99 24.47 -35.74
N GLU A 108 -23.69 25.55 -35.47
CA GLU A 108 -23.82 26.71 -36.35
C GLU A 108 -22.54 27.57 -36.24
N GLN A 109 -21.84 27.75 -37.37
CA GLN A 109 -20.64 28.59 -37.47
C GLN A 109 -21.04 30.07 -37.54
N PRO A 110 -20.38 31.00 -36.81
CA PRO A 110 -20.45 32.41 -37.13
C PRO A 110 -19.35 32.82 -38.11
N VAL A 111 -19.80 33.59 -39.09
CA VAL A 111 -19.10 34.21 -40.21
C VAL A 111 -17.96 35.16 -39.80
N VAL A 112 -16.88 35.08 -40.57
CA VAL A 112 -15.70 35.96 -40.58
C VAL A 112 -16.08 37.39 -40.98
N SER A 113 -15.52 38.39 -40.29
CA SER A 113 -15.41 39.76 -40.80
C SER A 113 -14.10 40.38 -40.31
N GLU A 114 -13.25 40.74 -41.26
CA GLU A 114 -11.97 41.46 -41.11
C GLU A 114 -12.20 43.00 -41.26
N PRO A 115 -11.19 43.88 -41.13
CA PRO A 115 -11.22 44.98 -40.16
C PRO A 115 -11.30 46.38 -40.80
N ALA A 116 -11.60 47.40 -39.98
CA ALA A 116 -11.43 48.79 -40.35
C ALA A 116 -10.82 49.61 -39.19
N ALA A 117 -10.01 50.58 -39.57
CA ALA A 117 -8.98 51.24 -38.77
C ALA A 117 -9.43 52.45 -37.94
N SER A 118 -8.61 52.75 -36.91
CA SER A 118 -8.14 54.07 -36.43
C SER A 118 -9.13 55.13 -35.94
N SER A 119 -9.01 55.53 -34.66
CA SER A 119 -8.60 56.90 -34.28
C SER A 119 -8.43 57.10 -32.76
N SER A 120 -7.31 57.75 -32.44
CA SER A 120 -6.84 58.43 -31.22
C SER A 120 -7.87 59.14 -30.32
N ALA A 121 -7.69 59.03 -29.00
CA ALA A 121 -7.67 60.16 -28.04
C ALA A 121 -7.00 59.76 -26.71
N ALA A 122 -6.23 60.68 -26.14
CA ALA A 122 -5.33 60.52 -24.97
C ALA A 122 -6.01 60.92 -23.62
N PRO A 123 -5.30 61.10 -22.49
CA PRO A 123 -5.48 60.31 -21.27
C PRO A 123 -6.09 61.08 -20.09
N VAL A 124 -6.66 60.39 -19.11
CA VAL A 124 -6.91 60.96 -17.77
C VAL A 124 -6.62 59.93 -16.68
N ALA A 125 -5.77 60.36 -15.76
CA ALA A 125 -5.24 59.65 -14.62
C ALA A 125 -6.32 59.27 -13.60
N SER A 126 -6.16 58.12 -12.93
CA SER A 126 -6.38 58.02 -11.49
C SER A 126 -5.92 56.68 -10.89
N VAL A 127 -5.05 56.82 -9.89
CA VAL A 127 -4.78 55.93 -8.74
C VAL A 127 -4.23 54.52 -9.01
N VAL A 128 -2.90 54.42 -8.94
CA VAL A 128 -2.18 53.19 -8.60
C VAL A 128 -2.35 52.96 -7.10
N GLU A 129 -3.25 52.07 -6.72
CA GLU A 129 -3.25 51.51 -5.36
C GLU A 129 -2.21 50.39 -5.32
N THR A 130 -1.04 50.73 -4.82
CA THR A 130 0.01 49.77 -4.45
C THR A 130 -0.49 48.94 -3.27
N THR A 131 -1.15 47.81 -3.56
CA THR A 131 -1.30 46.76 -2.55
C THR A 131 0.05 46.05 -2.42
N GLN A 132 0.75 46.42 -1.35
CA GLN A 132 1.94 45.76 -0.85
C GLN A 132 1.71 44.26 -0.80
N SER A 133 2.43 43.53 -1.65
CA SER A 133 2.54 42.09 -1.57
C SER A 133 3.28 41.76 -0.28
N THR A 134 2.53 41.42 0.76
CA THR A 134 3.07 40.81 1.97
C THR A 134 3.90 39.59 1.60
N PRO A 135 5.08 39.37 2.21
CA PRO A 135 5.89 38.20 1.95
C PRO A 135 5.08 36.96 2.35
N SER A 136 4.97 36.02 1.42
CA SER A 136 4.42 34.69 1.66
C SER A 136 5.18 34.08 2.83
N THR A 137 4.51 33.97 3.98
CA THR A 137 4.95 33.14 5.10
C THR A 137 5.22 31.75 4.53
N ALA A 138 6.47 31.28 4.59
CA ALA A 138 6.82 29.92 4.25
C ALA A 138 5.85 28.98 4.97
N ALA A 139 5.02 28.26 4.20
CA ALA A 139 4.04 27.34 4.76
C ALA A 139 4.79 26.31 5.62
N THR A 140 4.45 26.25 6.90
CA THR A 140 5.01 25.25 7.82
C THR A 140 4.62 23.87 7.28
N VAL A 141 5.59 23.08 6.85
CA VAL A 141 5.38 21.70 6.39
C VAL A 141 4.95 20.86 7.60
N SER A 142 3.85 20.11 7.47
CA SER A 142 3.39 19.24 8.57
C SER A 142 4.22 17.96 8.69
N ASP A 143 4.26 17.38 9.89
CA ASP A 143 4.95 16.10 10.13
C ASP A 143 4.39 14.98 9.23
N LEU A 144 3.07 14.98 8.99
CA LEU A 144 2.42 14.05 8.07
C LEU A 144 2.94 14.21 6.63
N GLN A 145 3.02 15.44 6.13
CA GLN A 145 3.51 15.71 4.78
C GLN A 145 4.95 15.19 4.61
N THR A 146 5.83 15.54 5.54
CA THR A 146 7.23 15.09 5.52
C THR A 146 7.30 13.56 5.56
N ALA A 147 6.62 12.94 6.52
CA ALA A 147 6.65 11.49 6.70
C ALA A 147 6.10 10.72 5.49
N ALA A 148 5.03 11.22 4.86
CA ALA A 148 4.47 10.61 3.67
C ALA A 148 5.40 10.77 2.47
N ILE A 149 5.93 11.97 2.21
CA ILE A 149 6.82 12.22 1.06
C ILE A 149 8.11 11.40 1.18
N ASP A 150 8.74 11.38 2.36
CA ASP A 150 9.97 10.64 2.58
C ASP A 150 9.75 9.14 2.40
N ALA A 151 8.66 8.60 2.95
CA ALA A 151 8.31 7.18 2.82
C ALA A 151 8.02 6.77 1.37
N HIS A 152 7.40 7.63 0.54
CA HIS A 152 7.24 7.33 -0.87
C HIS A 152 8.59 7.39 -1.61
N ASN A 153 9.34 8.47 -1.39
CA ASN A 153 10.51 8.76 -2.21
C ASN A 153 11.70 7.84 -1.95
N ILE A 154 11.83 7.30 -0.73
CA ILE A 154 12.84 6.28 -0.44
C ILE A 154 12.62 5.01 -1.28
N HIS A 155 11.37 4.56 -1.39
CA HIS A 155 11.00 3.35 -2.15
C HIS A 155 11.03 3.61 -3.65
N ARG A 156 10.54 4.77 -4.10
CA ARG A 156 10.61 5.17 -5.52
C ARG A 156 12.04 5.27 -6.04
N THR A 157 12.96 5.75 -5.21
CA THR A 157 14.39 5.79 -5.53
C THR A 157 14.93 4.39 -5.82
N ASN A 158 14.51 3.37 -5.06
CA ASN A 158 14.90 1.99 -5.32
C ASN A 158 14.38 1.48 -6.67
N HIS A 159 13.30 2.04 -7.20
CA HIS A 159 12.72 1.67 -8.50
C HIS A 159 13.12 2.64 -9.63
N SER A 160 14.11 3.51 -9.43
CA SER A 160 14.48 4.56 -10.40
C SER A 160 13.30 5.44 -10.83
N ALA A 161 12.25 5.52 -10.01
CA ALA A 161 11.08 6.36 -10.26
C ALA A 161 11.36 7.78 -9.71
N PRO A 162 11.01 8.85 -10.45
CA PRO A 162 11.22 10.22 -9.99
C PRO A 162 10.53 10.49 -8.66
N ALA A 163 11.14 11.34 -7.82
CA ALA A 163 10.56 11.72 -6.53
C ALA A 163 9.21 12.45 -6.72
N LEU A 164 8.24 12.12 -5.87
CA LEU A 164 6.96 12.81 -5.78
C LEU A 164 7.11 14.13 -5.02
N THR A 165 6.27 15.09 -5.39
CA THR A 165 6.04 16.30 -4.61
C THR A 165 4.68 16.25 -3.91
N TRP A 166 4.56 16.96 -2.79
CA TRP A 166 3.29 17.04 -2.06
C TRP A 166 2.27 17.91 -2.80
N ASP A 167 1.01 17.49 -2.78
CA ASP A 167 -0.12 18.28 -3.27
C ASP A 167 -1.17 18.43 -2.16
N ALA A 168 -1.38 19.67 -1.72
CA ALA A 168 -2.24 19.98 -0.57
C ALA A 168 -3.72 19.73 -0.87
N ASP A 169 -4.16 19.90 -2.12
CA ASP A 169 -5.55 19.64 -2.51
C ASP A 169 -5.82 18.13 -2.45
N LEU A 170 -4.92 17.31 -3.02
CA LEU A 170 -5.04 15.85 -2.94
C LEU A 170 -5.06 15.34 -1.49
N ALA A 171 -4.25 15.94 -0.62
CA ALA A 171 -4.23 15.60 0.81
C ALA A 171 -5.54 15.96 1.50
N SER A 172 -6.13 17.12 1.17
CA SER A 172 -7.43 17.52 1.69
C SER A 172 -8.54 16.55 1.27
N TYR A 173 -8.50 16.06 0.03
CA TYR A 173 -9.46 15.09 -0.50
C TYR A 173 -9.28 13.73 0.17
N ALA A 174 -8.03 13.30 0.34
CA ALA A 174 -7.71 12.07 1.04
C ALA A 174 -8.19 12.09 2.50
N LEU A 175 -8.08 13.24 3.19
CA LEU A 175 -8.58 13.40 4.55
C LEU A 175 -10.11 13.34 4.64
N ILE A 176 -10.82 13.85 3.63
CA ILE A 176 -12.28 13.71 3.53
C ILE A 176 -12.65 12.23 3.49
N THR A 177 -12.00 11.44 2.63
CA THR A 177 -12.20 9.98 2.55
C THR A 177 -11.80 9.29 3.87
N ALA A 178 -10.65 9.63 4.46
CA ALA A 178 -10.19 9.00 5.70
C ALA A 178 -11.18 9.21 6.87
N LYS A 179 -11.85 10.37 6.92
CA LYS A 179 -12.83 10.71 7.96
C LYS A 179 -14.15 9.95 7.83
N THR A 180 -14.43 9.30 6.71
CA THR A 180 -15.65 8.48 6.58
C THR A 180 -15.57 7.23 7.45
N CYS A 181 -14.35 6.75 7.74
CA CYS A 181 -14.14 5.46 8.40
C CYS A 181 -14.88 4.30 7.71
N VAL A 182 -14.97 4.38 6.37
CA VAL A 182 -15.44 3.31 5.49
C VAL A 182 -14.27 2.90 4.59
N PHE A 183 -13.91 1.62 4.61
CA PHE A 183 -12.79 1.10 3.82
C PHE A 183 -13.20 0.89 2.36
N GLU A 184 -13.36 1.99 1.64
CA GLU A 184 -13.72 1.98 0.24
C GLU A 184 -13.02 3.11 -0.51
N HIS A 185 -12.80 2.88 -1.80
CA HIS A 185 -12.26 3.91 -2.68
C HIS A 185 -13.33 4.96 -2.97
N ASP A 186 -12.99 6.22 -2.74
CA ASP A 186 -13.79 7.38 -3.16
C ASP A 186 -12.87 8.45 -3.74
N MET A 187 -12.99 8.68 -5.04
CA MET A 187 -12.23 9.66 -5.81
C MET A 187 -13.13 10.77 -6.38
N THR A 188 -14.34 10.94 -5.85
CA THR A 188 -15.31 11.93 -6.36
C THR A 188 -14.94 13.36 -5.97
N THR A 189 -14.33 13.53 -4.79
CA THR A 189 -13.90 14.84 -4.28
C THR A 189 -12.82 15.43 -5.19
N GLY A 190 -12.95 16.71 -5.54
CA GLY A 190 -11.98 17.39 -6.42
C GLY A 190 -12.10 17.03 -7.91
N GLY A 191 -13.18 16.36 -8.33
CA GLY A 191 -13.44 16.03 -9.74
C GLY A 191 -12.73 14.78 -10.27
N GLY A 192 -12.09 14.00 -9.39
CA GLY A 192 -11.42 12.74 -9.74
C GLY A 192 -10.17 12.88 -10.62
N GLY A 193 -9.85 11.82 -11.37
CA GLY A 193 -8.66 11.77 -12.22
C GLY A 193 -7.34 11.66 -11.47
N TYR A 194 -7.37 11.17 -10.23
CA TYR A 194 -6.22 10.79 -9.42
C TYR A 194 -6.32 9.32 -9.02
N GLY A 195 -5.17 8.67 -8.81
CA GLY A 195 -5.12 7.34 -8.22
C GLY A 195 -5.31 7.40 -6.71
N GLN A 196 -5.57 6.26 -6.06
CA GLN A 196 -5.77 6.20 -4.61
C GLN A 196 -5.25 4.89 -4.03
N ASN A 197 -4.56 4.96 -2.89
CA ASN A 197 -4.25 3.82 -2.03
C ASN A 197 -4.93 3.98 -0.67
N LEU A 198 -5.36 2.85 -0.11
CA LEU A 198 -6.04 2.78 1.19
C LEU A 198 -5.29 1.79 2.10
N ALA A 199 -5.19 2.12 3.38
CA ALA A 199 -4.65 1.22 4.38
C ALA A 199 -5.34 1.45 5.71
N MET A 200 -5.72 0.37 6.39
CA MET A 200 -6.08 0.44 7.79
C MET A 200 -5.06 -0.35 8.62
N TRP A 201 -4.73 0.16 9.80
CA TRP A 201 -3.95 -0.55 10.79
C TRP A 201 -4.39 -0.18 12.19
N GLY A 202 -4.65 -1.19 13.02
CA GLY A 202 -5.03 -1.02 14.42
C GLY A 202 -4.34 -2.04 15.30
N ALA A 203 -4.01 -1.61 16.50
CA ALA A 203 -3.60 -2.47 17.60
C ALA A 203 -4.15 -1.89 18.91
N THR A 204 -4.28 -2.72 19.95
CA THR A 204 -4.66 -2.25 21.29
C THR A 204 -3.67 -1.17 21.75
N GLY A 205 -4.18 0.02 22.14
CA GLY A 205 -3.35 1.12 22.61
C GLY A 205 -2.70 1.96 21.49
N SER A 206 -3.12 1.78 20.22
CA SER A 206 -2.53 2.49 19.08
C SER A 206 -3.06 3.90 18.86
N GLU A 207 -3.98 4.40 19.68
CA GLU A 207 -4.61 5.73 19.59
C GLU A 207 -3.56 6.87 19.56
N ASN A 208 -2.41 6.64 20.18
CA ASN A 208 -1.34 7.63 20.32
C ASN A 208 -0.23 7.49 19.25
N LEU A 209 -0.41 6.63 18.23
CA LEU A 209 0.60 6.42 17.18
C LEU A 209 0.89 7.73 16.40
N GLY A 210 -0.16 8.51 16.13
CA GLY A 210 -0.09 9.74 15.36
C GLY A 210 -0.14 9.52 13.83
N GLU A 211 -0.62 10.54 13.13
CA GLU A 211 -0.87 10.51 11.68
C GLU A 211 0.38 10.21 10.86
N ALA A 212 1.51 10.86 11.18
CA ALA A 212 2.77 10.70 10.47
C ALA A 212 3.28 9.25 10.51
N LYS A 213 3.21 8.61 11.67
CA LYS A 213 3.68 7.24 11.86
C LYS A 213 2.72 6.22 11.26
N ALA A 214 1.41 6.48 11.33
CA ALA A 214 0.40 5.69 10.64
C ALA A 214 0.61 5.72 9.12
N ALA A 215 0.87 6.89 8.53
CA ALA A 215 1.20 7.02 7.11
C ALA A 215 2.46 6.23 6.74
N GLN A 216 3.54 6.36 7.52
CA GLN A 216 4.77 5.59 7.28
C GLN A 216 4.50 4.08 7.27
N ARG A 217 3.74 3.56 8.23
CA ARG A 217 3.37 2.12 8.29
C ARG A 217 2.57 1.69 7.07
N ALA A 218 1.57 2.47 6.67
CA ALA A 218 0.79 2.19 5.47
C ALA A 218 1.67 2.12 4.21
N ILE A 219 2.47 3.16 3.98
CA ILE A 219 3.29 3.30 2.77
C ILE A 219 4.40 2.25 2.72
N THR A 220 5.13 2.08 3.83
CA THR A 220 6.33 1.23 3.86
C THR A 220 6.00 -0.23 4.08
N GLU A 221 5.18 -0.54 5.08
CA GLU A 221 4.97 -1.94 5.47
C GLU A 221 3.85 -2.59 4.68
N GLN A 222 2.71 -1.90 4.56
CA GLN A 222 1.54 -2.49 3.91
C GLN A 222 1.68 -2.44 2.39
N TRP A 223 1.89 -1.25 1.82
CA TRP A 223 1.87 -1.07 0.36
C TRP A 223 3.18 -1.43 -0.33
N TYR A 224 4.35 -1.19 0.28
CA TYR A 224 5.63 -1.49 -0.37
C TYR A 224 6.17 -2.86 0.05
N ASN A 225 6.63 -3.04 1.29
CA ASN A 225 7.26 -4.27 1.75
C ASN A 225 6.32 -5.49 1.64
N GLY A 226 5.03 -5.30 1.98
CA GLY A 226 4.02 -6.35 1.92
C GLY A 226 3.68 -6.84 0.51
N GLU A 227 3.89 -6.01 -0.51
CA GLU A 227 3.41 -6.26 -1.87
C GLU A 227 4.52 -6.39 -2.92
N LEU A 228 5.72 -5.87 -2.66
CA LEU A 228 6.86 -5.85 -3.58
C LEU A 228 7.14 -7.24 -4.19
N ASN A 229 7.11 -8.28 -3.36
CA ASN A 229 7.40 -9.66 -3.78
C ASN A 229 6.21 -10.36 -4.46
N LEU A 230 5.03 -9.75 -4.43
CA LEU A 230 3.80 -10.28 -5.05
C LEU A 230 3.67 -9.82 -6.51
N TYR A 231 4.34 -8.72 -6.87
CA TYR A 231 4.40 -8.24 -8.25
C TYR A 231 5.49 -8.96 -9.06
N THR A 232 5.07 -9.68 -10.09
CA THR A 232 5.97 -10.41 -11.01
C THR A 232 5.91 -9.89 -12.45
N GLY A 233 5.16 -8.81 -12.68
CA GLY A 233 4.82 -8.28 -14.00
C GLY A 233 5.86 -7.40 -14.69
N TYR A 234 7.11 -7.34 -14.19
CA TYR A 234 8.13 -6.43 -14.71
C TYR A 234 8.34 -6.60 -16.22
N GLY A 235 8.39 -5.48 -16.94
CA GLY A 235 8.56 -5.44 -18.40
C GLY A 235 7.31 -5.81 -19.20
N GLN A 236 6.17 -6.09 -18.55
CA GLN A 236 4.90 -6.37 -19.23
C GLN A 236 4.01 -5.13 -19.21
N ALA A 237 3.55 -4.68 -20.38
CA ALA A 237 2.63 -3.54 -20.48
C ALA A 237 1.28 -3.83 -19.79
N SER A 238 0.86 -5.09 -19.79
CA SER A 238 -0.38 -5.59 -19.18
C SER A 238 -0.08 -6.90 -18.42
N PRO A 239 0.33 -6.82 -17.15
CA PRO A 239 0.62 -8.00 -16.32
C PRO A 239 -0.66 -8.78 -15.98
N ASP A 240 -0.51 -9.96 -15.39
CA ASP A 240 -1.66 -10.74 -14.90
C ASP A 240 -2.37 -10.00 -13.77
N MET A 241 -3.60 -9.56 -14.06
CA MET A 241 -4.44 -8.78 -13.14
C MET A 241 -5.20 -9.65 -12.13
N THR A 242 -5.09 -10.98 -12.18
CA THR A 242 -5.81 -11.92 -11.30
C THR A 242 -5.64 -11.58 -9.82
N ASN A 243 -4.42 -11.19 -9.43
CA ASN A 243 -4.07 -10.86 -8.04
C ASN A 243 -3.86 -9.37 -7.83
N PHE A 244 -4.43 -8.49 -8.67
CA PHE A 244 -4.20 -7.04 -8.61
C PHE A 244 -4.42 -6.45 -7.21
N LEU A 245 -5.43 -6.92 -6.47
CA LEU A 245 -5.70 -6.44 -5.11
C LEU A 245 -4.58 -6.73 -4.10
N GLN A 246 -3.62 -7.60 -4.43
CA GLN A 246 -2.48 -7.94 -3.59
C GLN A 246 -1.22 -7.13 -3.91
N TRP A 247 -1.17 -6.40 -5.03
CA TRP A 247 0.02 -5.64 -5.42
C TRP A 247 -0.27 -4.26 -6.05
N GLY A 248 -1.56 -3.91 -6.17
CA GLY A 248 -2.03 -2.67 -6.78
C GLY A 248 -1.54 -1.42 -6.04
N HIS A 249 -1.34 -1.50 -4.73
CA HIS A 249 -0.83 -0.36 -3.96
C HIS A 249 0.66 -0.15 -4.24
N PHE A 250 1.44 -1.23 -4.26
CA PHE A 250 2.87 -1.20 -4.63
C PHE A 250 3.06 -0.55 -6.00
N SER A 251 2.34 -1.05 -7.01
CA SER A 251 2.48 -0.56 -8.38
C SER A 251 2.12 0.93 -8.53
N GLN A 252 1.10 1.42 -7.83
CA GLN A 252 0.83 2.87 -7.77
C GLN A 252 1.93 3.65 -7.05
N LEU A 253 2.45 3.13 -5.93
CA LEU A 253 3.49 3.80 -5.13
C LEU A 253 4.76 4.05 -5.96
N VAL A 254 5.18 3.07 -6.76
CA VAL A 254 6.39 3.16 -7.61
C VAL A 254 6.12 3.64 -9.04
N TRP A 255 4.88 4.03 -9.37
CA TRP A 255 4.48 4.43 -10.72
C TRP A 255 5.28 5.63 -11.23
N VAL A 256 6.09 5.45 -12.28
CA VAL A 256 7.02 6.47 -12.79
C VAL A 256 6.33 7.78 -13.15
N ASP A 257 5.22 7.73 -13.88
CA ASP A 257 4.52 8.91 -14.40
C ASP A 257 3.68 9.66 -13.34
N THR A 258 3.52 9.07 -12.14
CA THR A 258 2.89 9.74 -11.01
C THR A 258 3.86 10.81 -10.50
N THR A 259 3.37 12.05 -10.38
CA THR A 259 4.23 13.21 -10.08
C THR A 259 3.95 13.83 -8.72
N LYS A 260 2.72 13.68 -8.22
CA LYS A 260 2.32 14.24 -6.93
C LYS A 260 1.55 13.26 -6.08
N VAL A 261 1.65 13.44 -4.77
CA VAL A 261 0.86 12.71 -3.78
C VAL A 261 0.35 13.66 -2.70
N GLY A 262 -0.84 13.38 -2.19
CA GLY A 262 -1.36 13.99 -0.98
C GLY A 262 -2.07 12.94 -0.15
N CYS A 263 -1.74 12.87 1.13
CA CYS A 263 -2.27 11.86 2.05
C CYS A 263 -3.11 12.49 3.17
N GLY A 264 -4.16 11.78 3.56
CA GLY A 264 -4.99 12.07 4.71
C GLY A 264 -5.02 10.86 5.64
N VAL A 265 -4.89 11.12 6.93
CA VAL A 265 -4.86 10.06 7.95
C VAL A 265 -5.86 10.42 9.04
N TYR A 266 -6.62 9.44 9.48
CA TYR A 266 -7.61 9.63 10.53
C TYR A 266 -7.70 8.40 11.45
N TYR A 267 -7.84 8.62 12.75
CA TYR A 267 -8.08 7.53 13.69
C TYR A 267 -9.57 7.23 13.78
N CYS A 268 -9.95 6.04 13.34
CA CYS A 268 -11.31 5.54 13.33
C CYS A 268 -11.58 4.72 14.59
N ALA A 269 -12.68 5.03 15.28
CA ALA A 269 -13.05 4.35 16.52
C ALA A 269 -13.37 2.87 16.31
N ALA A 270 -13.25 2.07 17.37
CA ALA A 270 -13.63 0.67 17.36
C ALA A 270 -15.08 0.48 16.87
N GLY A 271 -15.31 -0.55 16.05
CA GLY A 271 -16.60 -0.87 15.45
C GLY A 271 -16.91 -0.12 14.15
N THR A 272 -15.99 0.70 13.63
CA THR A 272 -16.14 1.37 12.32
C THR A 272 -15.46 0.55 11.22
N LEU A 273 -14.12 0.59 11.15
CA LEU A 273 -13.31 -0.17 10.18
C LEU A 273 -12.99 -1.58 10.66
N SER A 274 -12.86 -1.78 11.98
CA SER A 274 -12.54 -3.05 12.61
C SER A 274 -13.12 -3.13 14.01
N SER A 275 -13.03 -4.30 14.66
CA SER A 275 -13.49 -4.47 16.06
C SER A 275 -12.69 -3.65 17.08
N ILE A 276 -11.47 -3.25 16.74
CA ILE A 276 -10.63 -2.30 17.48
C ILE A 276 -10.55 -0.96 16.74
N GLY A 277 -10.13 0.10 17.42
CA GLY A 277 -9.85 1.36 16.75
C GLY A 277 -8.60 1.26 15.89
N SER A 278 -8.65 1.91 14.73
CA SER A 278 -7.69 1.73 13.65
C SER A 278 -7.38 3.06 12.98
N TRP A 279 -6.12 3.27 12.64
CA TRP A 279 -5.71 4.36 11.76
C TRP A 279 -6.08 4.02 10.33
N TYR A 280 -6.76 4.95 9.67
CA TYR A 280 -7.09 4.88 8.27
C TYR A 280 -6.23 5.87 7.50
N THR A 281 -5.38 5.37 6.62
CA THR A 281 -4.53 6.16 5.74
C THR A 281 -5.06 6.08 4.32
N VAL A 282 -5.26 7.24 3.72
CA VAL A 282 -5.62 7.41 2.31
C VAL A 282 -4.54 8.27 1.66
N CYS A 283 -4.01 7.85 0.51
CA CYS A 283 -3.12 8.67 -0.30
C CYS A 283 -3.66 8.76 -1.72
N ASN A 284 -3.78 9.99 -2.24
CA ASN A 284 -4.22 10.29 -3.59
C ASN A 284 -3.04 10.71 -4.47
N TYR A 285 -3.06 10.32 -5.74
CA TYR A 285 -1.91 10.43 -6.65
C TYR A 285 -2.25 11.18 -7.94
N LYS A 286 -1.52 12.28 -8.26
CA LYS A 286 -1.69 13.01 -9.52
C LYS A 286 -0.92 12.33 -10.64
N SER A 287 -1.60 12.22 -11.79
CA SER A 287 -1.31 11.25 -12.85
C SER A 287 -1.52 9.85 -12.29
N GLN A 288 -2.77 9.37 -12.39
CA GLN A 288 -3.15 8.07 -11.84
C GLN A 288 -2.26 6.96 -12.38
N GLY A 289 -1.85 6.08 -11.50
CA GLY A 289 -1.13 4.87 -11.87
C GLY A 289 -2.09 3.76 -12.29
N ASN A 290 -1.53 2.55 -12.38
CA ASN A 290 -2.27 1.31 -12.63
C ASN A 290 -3.08 1.32 -13.94
N VAL A 291 -2.61 2.07 -14.93
CA VAL A 291 -3.21 2.09 -16.27
C VAL A 291 -2.74 0.87 -17.05
N ILE A 292 -3.67 -0.02 -17.38
CA ILE A 292 -3.42 -1.20 -18.21
C ILE A 292 -2.79 -0.79 -19.54
N GLY A 293 -1.74 -1.50 -19.96
CA GLY A 293 -0.97 -1.19 -21.17
C GLY A 293 0.22 -0.24 -20.95
N SER A 294 0.47 0.19 -19.70
CA SER A 294 1.58 1.11 -19.37
C SER A 294 2.47 0.65 -18.21
N PHE A 295 2.30 -0.58 -17.72
CA PHE A 295 3.03 -1.10 -16.56
C PHE A 295 4.53 -1.30 -16.82
N ASP A 296 4.92 -1.71 -18.02
CA ASP A 296 6.32 -1.92 -18.44
C ASP A 296 7.17 -0.65 -18.31
N LYS A 297 6.56 0.52 -18.53
CA LYS A 297 7.23 1.83 -18.43
C LYS A 297 7.16 2.42 -17.03
N ASN A 298 6.20 1.99 -16.22
CA ASN A 298 5.86 2.64 -14.98
C ASN A 298 6.18 1.85 -13.71
N VAL A 299 6.33 0.53 -13.80
CA VAL A 299 6.72 -0.32 -12.68
C VAL A 299 8.05 -0.97 -13.02
N LEU A 300 9.12 -0.25 -12.72
CA LEU A 300 10.49 -0.70 -12.98
C LEU A 300 10.94 -1.69 -11.91
N PRO A 301 11.84 -2.64 -12.22
CA PRO A 301 12.41 -3.55 -11.22
C PRO A 301 13.12 -2.78 -10.11
N PRO A 302 13.12 -3.31 -8.86
CA PRO A 302 13.90 -2.73 -7.79
C PRO A 302 15.40 -2.81 -8.12
N GLY A 303 16.14 -1.82 -7.66
CA GLY A 303 17.59 -1.83 -7.62
C GLY A 303 18.11 -2.70 -6.47
N ASN A 304 19.30 -2.37 -6.00
CA ASN A 304 20.00 -3.15 -4.97
C ASN A 304 19.86 -2.58 -3.55
N ALA A 305 18.93 -1.64 -3.31
CA ALA A 305 18.75 -1.09 -1.96
C ALA A 305 18.00 -2.08 -1.05
N ALA A 306 18.39 -2.13 0.21
CA ALA A 306 17.66 -2.90 1.21
C ALA A 306 16.26 -2.29 1.46
N THR A 307 15.29 -3.12 1.81
CA THR A 307 13.97 -2.64 2.26
C THR A 307 14.13 -1.84 3.56
N VAL A 308 13.36 -0.76 3.67
CA VAL A 308 13.32 0.09 4.86
C VAL A 308 12.15 -0.37 5.71
N ASN A 309 12.31 -0.33 7.04
CA ASN A 309 11.24 -0.65 7.98
C ASN A 309 10.93 0.54 8.88
N VAL A 310 9.68 0.63 9.29
CA VAL A 310 9.18 1.62 10.24
C VAL A 310 9.27 1.03 11.65
N ALA A 311 10.17 1.58 12.47
CA ALA A 311 10.37 1.16 13.87
C ALA A 311 9.08 1.26 14.72
#